data_AF-A0A960RSQ9-F1
#
_entry.id   AF-A0A960RSQ9-F1
#
_cell.length_a   1.000
_cell.length_b   1.000
_cell.length_c   1.000
_cell.angle_alpha   90.00
_cell.angle_beta   90.00
_cell.angle_gamma   90.00
#
_symmetry.space_group_name_H-M   'P 1'
#
loop_
_entity.id
_entity.type
_entity.pdbx_description
1 polymer ?
#
loop_
_entity_poly.entity_id
_entity_poly.type
_entity_poly.pdbx_seq_one_letter_code
_entity_poly.pdbx_strand_id
1 'polypeptide(L)' 'SFDDFILSYFCAGTSIQTLSLYLLSTLRSGVSPVVNALSAILFLLSSFLVLLFFSPKIRSRIL' A
#
# COMPACT_ATOMS: atom_id res chain seq x y z
N SER A 1 4.97 6.95 25.07
CA SER A 1 6.10 6.05 24.73
C SER A 1 5.56 4.63 24.56
N PHE A 2 6.38 3.62 24.25
CA PHE A 2 5.94 2.24 23.98
C PHE A 2 5.04 1.64 25.09
N ASP A 3 5.18 2.13 26.32
CA ASP A 3 4.31 1.84 27.47
C ASP A 3 2.83 2.21 27.25
N ASP A 4 2.54 3.40 26.70
CA ASP A 4 1.17 3.85 26.37
C ASP A 4 0.51 2.98 25.28
N PHE A 5 1.32 2.42 24.38
CA PHE A 5 0.87 1.51 23.33
C PHE A 5 0.46 0.14 23.91
N ILE A 6 1.26 -0.39 24.85
CA ILE A 6 0.97 -1.64 25.55
C ILE A 6 -0.29 -1.48 26.41
N LEU A 7 -0.43 -0.37 27.13
CA LEU A 7 -1.59 -0.10 27.98
C LEU A 7 -2.89 -0.02 27.15
N SER A 8 -2.85 0.63 25.99
CA SER A 8 -4.00 0.71 25.07
C SER A 8 -4.36 -0.65 24.46
N TYR A 9 -3.38 -1.52 24.17
CA TYR A 9 -3.60 -2.86 23.64
C TYR A 9 -4.39 -3.77 24.60
N PHE A 10 -4.16 -3.65 25.91
CA PHE A 10 -4.85 -4.46 26.92
C PHE A 10 -6.15 -3.83 27.45
N CYS A 11 -6.30 -2.50 27.42
CA CYS A 11 -7.56 -1.80 27.76
C CYS A 11 -8.57 -1.72 26.60
N ALA A 12 -8.13 -1.90 25.34
CA ALA A 12 -9.02 -1.99 24.19
C ALA A 12 -9.76 -3.33 24.19
N GLY A 13 -10.82 -3.40 24.99
CA GLY A 13 -11.76 -4.52 24.98
C GLY A 13 -12.23 -4.83 23.54
N THR A 14 -12.57 -6.09 23.32
CA THR A 14 -12.85 -6.80 22.05
C THR A 14 -13.84 -6.17 21.05
N SER A 15 -14.36 -4.96 21.31
CA SER A 15 -15.40 -4.30 20.51
C SER A 15 -14.94 -3.05 19.76
N ILE A 16 -13.76 -2.48 20.02
CA ILE A 16 -13.28 -1.29 19.31
C ILE A 16 -11.92 -1.60 18.69
N GLN A 17 -11.87 -1.70 17.34
CA GLN A 17 -10.60 -1.78 16.62
C GLN A 17 -9.82 -0.48 16.86
N THR A 18 -8.97 -0.48 17.88
CA THR A 18 -8.04 0.62 18.11
C THR A 18 -6.97 0.61 17.03
N LEU A 19 -6.45 1.79 16.69
CA LEU A 19 -5.41 1.97 15.68
C LEU A 19 -4.27 0.94 15.83
N SER A 20 -3.90 0.63 17.07
CA SER A 20 -2.88 -0.35 17.44
C SER A 20 -3.19 -1.79 17.00
N LEU A 21 -4.44 -2.25 17.12
CA LEU A 21 -4.87 -3.58 16.67
C LEU A 21 -4.96 -3.66 15.15
N TYR A 22 -5.41 -2.59 14.49
CA TYR A 22 -5.40 -2.50 13.04
C TYR A 22 -3.98 -2.60 12.48
N LEU A 23 -3.04 -1.85 13.08
CA LEU A 23 -1.62 -1.87 12.70
C LEU A 23 -0.97 -3.23 12.97
N LEU A 24 -1.22 -3.84 14.13
CA LEU A 24 -0.73 -5.20 14.43
C LEU A 24 -1.30 -6.24 13.46
N SER A 25 -2.58 -6.13 13.10
CA SER A 25 -3.23 -6.99 12.10
C SER A 25 -2.62 -6.79 10.71
N THR A 26 -2.39 -5.55 10.27
CA THR A 26 -1.73 -5.27 8.98
C THR A 26 -0.27 -5.74 8.95
N LEU A 27 0.44 -5.68 10.07
CA LEU A 27 1.81 -6.19 10.19
C LEU A 27 1.87 -7.72 10.25
N ARG A 28 0.97 -8.38 10.97
CA ARG A 28 0.93 -9.85 11.07
C ARG A 28 0.35 -10.53 9.83
N SER A 29 -0.48 -9.85 9.07
CA SER A 29 -1.10 -10.38 7.84
C SER A 29 -0.12 -10.52 6.68
N GLY A 30 1.20 -10.56 6.94
CA GLY A 30 2.27 -11.01 6.04
C GLY A 30 1.98 -10.76 4.57
N VAL A 31 2.50 -9.66 4.02
CA VAL A 31 2.19 -9.16 2.66
C VAL A 31 0.69 -9.11 2.37
N SER A 32 0.05 -8.04 2.87
CA SER A 32 -1.34 -7.73 2.54
C SER A 32 -1.57 -7.86 1.03
N PRO A 33 -2.58 -8.64 0.57
CA PRO A 33 -2.97 -8.73 -0.84
C PRO A 33 -3.17 -7.35 -1.48
N VAL A 34 -3.57 -6.37 -0.66
CA VAL A 34 -3.68 -4.95 -1.01
C VAL A 34 -2.34 -4.33 -1.44
N VAL A 35 -1.24 -4.63 -0.76
CA VAL A 35 0.11 -4.11 -1.08
C VAL A 35 0.62 -4.73 -2.38
N ASN A 36 0.33 -6.01 -2.62
CA ASN A 36 0.65 -6.66 -3.89
C ASN A 36 -0.18 -6.08 -5.05
N ALA A 37 -1.48 -5.86 -4.84
CA ALA A 37 -2.36 -5.21 -5.82
C ALA A 37 -1.89 -3.78 -6.14
N LEU A 38 -1.52 -3.00 -5.12
CA LEU A 38 -0.94 -1.66 -5.28
C LEU A 38 0.35 -1.69 -6.11
N SER A 39 1.25 -2.63 -5.82
CA SER A 39 2.50 -2.80 -6.56
C SER A 39 2.26 -3.12 -8.04
N ALA A 40 1.29 -3.99 -8.35
CA ALA A 40 0.93 -4.34 -9.71
C ALA A 40 0.33 -3.14 -10.49
N ILE A 41 -0.53 -2.34 -9.84
CA ILE A 41 -1.12 -1.12 -10.44
C ILE A 41 -0.02 -0.10 -10.76
N LEU A 42 0.89 0.15 -9.82
CA LEU A 42 2.00 1.08 -10.01
C LEU A 42 2.95 0.60 -11.11
N PHE A 43 3.22 -0.71 -11.18
CA PHE A 43 4.03 -1.30 -12.22
C PHE A 43 3.38 -1.15 -13.61
N LEU A 44 2.09 -1.44 -13.74
CA LEU A 44 1.33 -1.27 -14.98
C LEU A 44 1.31 0.19 -15.44
N LEU A 45 1.07 1.12 -14.51
CA LEU A 45 1.05 2.55 -14.80
C LEU A 45 2.41 3.04 -15.31
N SER A 46 3.49 2.66 -14.63
CA SER A 46 4.85 3.01 -15.04
C SER A 46 5.23 2.38 -16.39
N SER A 47 4.93 1.09 -16.57
CA SER A 47 5.17 0.38 -17.83
C SER A 47 4.41 1.02 -19.00
N PHE A 48 3.14 1.38 -18.80
CA PHE A 48 2.34 2.09 -19.80
C PHE A 48 2.94 3.45 -20.16
N LEU A 49 3.40 4.20 -19.17
CA LEU A 49 4.01 5.52 -19.38
C LEU A 49 5.33 5.42 -20.16
N VAL A 50 6.16 4.44 -19.84
CA VAL A 50 7.40 4.14 -20.57
C VAL A 50 7.11 3.70 -21.99
N LEU A 51 6.11 2.84 -22.21
CA LEU A 51 5.69 2.40 -23.54
C LEU A 51 5.18 3.57 -24.39
N LEU A 52 4.40 4.48 -23.80
CA LEU A 52 3.93 5.68 -24.48
C LEU A 52 5.11 6.59 -24.89
N PHE A 53 6.05 6.81 -23.97
CA PHE A 53 7.22 7.66 -24.20
C PHE A 53 8.19 7.04 -25.21
N PHE A 54 8.40 5.73 -25.13
CA PHE A 54 9.33 5.00 -25.99
C PHE A 54 8.72 4.66 -27.35
N SER A 55 7.39 4.61 -27.49
CA SER A 55 6.74 4.33 -28.76
C SER A 55 7.11 5.42 -29.79
N PRO A 56 7.90 5.08 -30.83
CA PRO A 56 8.37 6.08 -31.80
C PRO A 56 7.23 6.69 -32.62
N LYS A 57 6.02 6.11 -32.57
CA LYS A 57 4.81 6.66 -33.20
C LYS A 57 4.30 7.93 -32.53
N ILE A 58 4.54 8.15 -31.23
CA ILE A 58 4.15 9.41 -30.58
C ILE A 58 5.11 10.55 -30.97
N ARG A 59 6.39 10.22 -31.18
CA ARG A 59 7.45 11.17 -31.56
C ARG A 59 7.25 11.77 -32.95
N SER A 60 6.60 11.04 -33.86
CA SER A 60 6.27 11.51 -35.23
C SER A 60 5.00 12.36 -35.32
N ARG A 61 4.20 12.47 -34.25
CA ARG A 61 2.99 13.34 -34.22
C ARG A 61 3.25 14.68 -33.54
N ILE A 62 4.40 14.84 -32.90
CA ILE A 62 4.80 16.02 -32.14
C ILE A 62 5.85 16.86 -32.90
N LEU A 63 6.49 16.27 -33.93
CA LEU A 63 7.24 16.96 -34.99
C LEU A 63 6.36 17.09 -36.23
#